data_AF-A0A8T3LKU4-F1
#
_entry.id   AF-A0A8T3LKU4-F1
#
_cell.length_a   1.000
_cell.length_b   1.000
_cell.length_c   1.000
_cell.angle_alpha   90.00
_cell.angle_beta   90.00
_cell.angle_gamma   90.00
#
_symmetry.space_group_name_H-M   'P 1'
#
loop_
_entity.id
_entity.type
_entity.pdbx_description
1 polymer ?
#
loop_
_entity_poly.entity_id
_entity_poly.type
_entity_poly.pdbx_seq_one_letter_code
_entity_poly.pdbx_strand_id
1 'polypeptide(L)'
;MAVLLPGLTSLLAIVFSLALLDQWLRRRRAYQLVWAIGMLFFGVAAGCESLAAAGGWNETLYRTWYLTGAVWTAGWLGLGTAFLLGRTRFGYAFAVCLFLAGLFTFLTPRRFPGEYADAGTTPVLYFIGAGILALAIAIETYFQNERWPMMAAGAVIGASLVSVVLMLSTALPPPGYALDPNTGVPVATLLPGSLRLLTPFLNVTGAFALVLGALFSAYVFMPKRRVLDYSLDAGQSGDSFLFNLFIAPIAITANFLASLPGAVADLVRGRLHSRVPATLLLAVGAFIPTVTDSLNRFGSTELFQVGKFLGVVLLFAGFLVSIEVFREIRVPFTSIVLRGGRREHPASTISDAPGMAAAHGDH
;
A
#
# COMPACT_ATOMS: atom_id res chain seq x y z
N MET A 1 -15.41 19.64 -13.47
CA MET A 1 -14.77 18.33 -13.16
C MET A 1 -13.35 18.52 -12.62
N ALA A 2 -12.48 19.27 -13.33
CA ALA A 2 -11.04 19.39 -13.04
C ALA A 2 -10.67 19.94 -11.65
N VAL A 3 -11.48 20.83 -11.05
CA VAL A 3 -11.26 21.31 -9.67
C VAL A 3 -11.94 20.39 -8.65
N LEU A 4 -13.23 20.11 -8.86
CA LEU A 4 -14.08 19.40 -7.89
C LEU A 4 -13.55 17.99 -7.57
N LEU A 5 -13.16 17.22 -8.59
CA LEU A 5 -12.82 15.81 -8.40
C LEU A 5 -11.49 15.62 -7.64
N PRO A 6 -10.38 16.32 -7.98
CA PRO A 6 -9.18 16.33 -7.15
C PRO A 6 -9.42 16.91 -5.75
N GLY A 7 -10.28 17.93 -5.63
CA GLY A 7 -10.65 18.51 -4.32
C GLY A 7 -11.36 17.51 -3.41
N LEU A 8 -12.35 16.77 -3.93
CA LEU A 8 -13.03 15.70 -3.20
C LEU A 8 -12.08 14.55 -2.85
N THR A 9 -11.19 14.20 -3.78
CA THR A 9 -10.16 13.19 -3.58
C THR A 9 -9.21 13.60 -2.45
N SER A 10 -8.76 14.85 -2.43
CA SER A 10 -7.91 15.42 -1.39
C SER A 10 -8.60 15.39 -0.02
N LEU A 11 -9.83 15.88 0.05
CA LEU A 11 -10.62 15.91 1.28
C LEU A 11 -10.80 14.50 1.84
N LEU A 12 -11.20 13.54 1.00
CA LEU A 12 -11.42 12.17 1.42
C LEU A 12 -10.12 11.50 1.89
N ALA A 13 -9.02 11.72 1.20
CA ALA A 13 -7.70 11.19 1.58
C ALA A 13 -7.21 11.78 2.92
N ILE A 14 -7.43 13.07 3.17
CA ILE A 14 -7.10 13.72 4.45
C ILE A 14 -7.97 13.15 5.57
N VAL A 15 -9.29 13.03 5.37
CA VAL A 15 -10.19 12.41 6.35
C VAL A 15 -9.76 10.97 6.67
N PHE A 16 -9.40 10.20 5.65
CA PHE A 16 -8.91 8.84 5.84
C PHE A 16 -7.57 8.81 6.59
N SER A 17 -6.63 9.70 6.25
CA SER A 17 -5.36 9.86 6.97
C SER A 17 -5.57 10.16 8.46
N LEU A 18 -6.48 11.09 8.78
CA LEU A 18 -6.84 11.42 10.16
C LEU A 18 -7.46 10.24 10.90
N ALA A 19 -8.31 9.45 10.25
CA ALA A 19 -8.89 8.25 10.84
C ALA A 19 -7.83 7.16 11.13
N LEU A 20 -6.85 6.98 10.23
CA LEU A 20 -5.70 6.09 10.46
C LEU A 20 -4.81 6.58 11.61
N LEU A 21 -4.58 7.89 11.70
CA LEU A 21 -3.78 8.49 12.77
C LEU A 21 -4.45 8.33 14.14
N ASP A 22 -5.75 8.60 14.23
CA ASP A 22 -6.54 8.36 15.43
C ASP A 22 -6.51 6.88 15.84
N GLN A 23 -6.58 5.95 14.88
CA GLN A 23 -6.44 4.52 15.15
C GLN A 23 -5.04 4.17 15.69
N TRP A 24 -3.99 4.77 15.12
CA TRP A 24 -2.62 4.60 15.59
C TRP A 24 -2.42 5.15 17.01
N LEU A 25 -2.96 6.32 17.35
CA LEU A 25 -2.82 6.89 18.69
C LEU A 25 -3.33 5.93 19.79
N ARG A 26 -4.37 5.15 19.48
CA ARG A 26 -4.97 4.16 20.39
C ARG A 26 -4.26 2.81 20.40
N ARG A 27 -3.94 2.26 19.23
CA ARG A 27 -3.41 0.88 19.10
C ARG A 27 -1.90 0.80 18.94
N ARG A 28 -1.25 1.92 18.62
CA ARG A 28 0.20 2.08 18.43
C ARG A 28 0.81 1.06 17.46
N ARG A 29 0.06 0.67 16.41
CA ARG A 29 0.59 -0.21 15.36
C ARG A 29 1.30 0.60 14.28
N ALA A 30 2.59 0.32 14.06
CA ALA A 30 3.44 1.10 13.15
C ALA A 30 2.87 1.28 11.74
N TYR A 31 2.28 0.23 11.15
CA TYR A 31 1.69 0.29 9.81
C TYR A 31 0.57 1.34 9.68
N GLN A 32 -0.19 1.61 10.76
CA GLN A 32 -1.26 2.60 10.75
C GLN A 32 -0.72 4.03 10.61
N LEU A 33 0.37 4.33 11.31
CA LEU A 33 1.04 5.63 11.20
C LEU A 33 1.62 5.82 9.80
N VAL A 34 2.30 4.80 9.28
CA VAL A 34 2.92 4.85 7.95
C VAL A 34 1.86 5.04 6.86
N TRP A 35 0.73 4.33 6.92
CA TRP A 35 -0.39 4.54 6.01
C TRP A 35 -1.05 5.91 6.20
N ALA A 36 -1.18 6.43 7.41
CA ALA A 36 -1.69 7.78 7.64
C ALA A 36 -0.82 8.82 6.93
N ILE A 37 0.51 8.70 7.03
CA ILE A 37 1.46 9.58 6.34
C ILE A 37 1.35 9.43 4.82
N GLY A 38 1.31 8.20 4.30
CA GLY A 38 1.13 7.96 2.86
C GLY A 38 -0.18 8.54 2.31
N MET A 39 -1.29 8.39 3.05
CA MET A 39 -2.58 8.98 2.70
C MET A 39 -2.60 10.50 2.82
N LEU A 40 -1.84 11.08 3.76
CA LEU A 40 -1.68 12.53 3.85
C LEU A 40 -0.97 13.07 2.60
N PHE A 41 0.12 12.42 2.17
CA PHE A 41 0.81 12.81 0.92
C PHE A 41 -0.10 12.69 -0.30
N PHE A 42 -0.88 11.63 -0.39
CA PHE A 42 -1.88 11.48 -1.44
C PHE A 42 -2.89 12.64 -1.44
N GLY A 43 -3.40 13.00 -0.26
CA GLY A 43 -4.35 14.10 -0.09
C GLY A 43 -3.74 15.46 -0.44
N VAL A 44 -2.50 15.73 -0.03
CA VAL A 44 -1.78 16.96 -0.37
C VAL A 44 -1.57 17.07 -1.88
N ALA A 45 -1.13 15.99 -2.54
CA ALA A 45 -0.92 15.98 -3.99
C ALA A 45 -2.22 16.26 -4.76
N ALA A 46 -3.32 15.59 -4.41
CA ALA A 46 -4.63 15.85 -5.01
C ALA A 46 -5.14 17.28 -4.73
N GLY A 47 -4.80 17.82 -3.55
CA GLY A 47 -5.09 19.21 -3.19
C GLY A 47 -4.33 20.20 -4.07
N CYS A 48 -3.04 19.95 -4.34
CA CYS A 48 -2.25 20.75 -5.28
C CYS A 48 -2.88 20.77 -6.67
N GLU A 49 -3.34 19.62 -7.18
CA GLU A 49 -4.03 19.54 -8.47
C GLU A 49 -5.34 20.35 -8.48
N SER A 50 -6.13 20.27 -7.40
CA SER A 50 -7.36 21.06 -7.26
C SER A 50 -7.09 22.57 -7.24
N LEU A 51 -6.07 22.99 -6.49
CA LEU A 51 -5.68 24.41 -6.39
C LEU A 51 -5.12 24.91 -7.72
N ALA A 52 -4.29 24.12 -8.40
CA ALA A 52 -3.76 24.45 -9.70
C ALA A 52 -4.86 24.51 -10.77
N ALA A 53 -5.86 23.64 -10.72
CA ALA A 53 -7.01 23.69 -11.62
C ALA A 53 -7.88 24.94 -11.39
N ALA A 54 -7.88 25.51 -10.18
CA ALA A 54 -8.66 26.69 -9.84
C ALA A 54 -7.92 28.02 -10.11
N GLY A 55 -6.61 28.06 -9.82
CA GLY A 55 -5.81 29.29 -9.84
C GLY A 55 -4.56 29.26 -10.74
N GLY A 56 -4.33 28.16 -11.46
CA GLY A 56 -3.12 27.94 -12.25
C GLY A 56 -1.97 27.33 -11.44
N TRP A 57 -1.02 26.73 -12.15
CA TRP A 57 0.20 26.20 -11.55
C TRP A 57 1.15 27.32 -11.15
N ASN A 58 1.88 27.08 -10.06
CA ASN A 58 3.04 27.86 -9.65
C ASN A 58 4.10 26.89 -9.12
N GLU A 59 5.30 27.42 -8.90
CA GLU A 59 6.45 26.63 -8.46
C GLU A 59 6.19 25.86 -7.16
N THR A 60 5.58 26.49 -6.16
CA THR A 60 5.30 25.85 -4.86
C THR A 60 4.34 24.67 -5.01
N LEU A 61 3.25 24.85 -5.77
CA LEU A 61 2.30 23.77 -6.04
C LEU A 61 2.96 22.63 -6.81
N TYR A 62 3.77 22.96 -7.83
CA TYR A 62 4.48 21.98 -8.65
C TYR A 62 5.47 21.14 -7.84
N ARG A 63 6.33 21.78 -7.02
CA ARG A 63 7.29 21.09 -6.15
C ARG A 63 6.60 20.21 -5.10
N THR A 64 5.54 20.74 -4.48
CA THR A 64 4.77 20.03 -3.45
C THR A 64 4.07 18.81 -4.05
N TRP A 65 3.38 18.99 -5.17
CA TRP A 65 2.73 17.91 -5.92
C TRP A 65 3.74 16.83 -6.32
N TYR A 66 4.90 17.23 -6.85
CA TYR A 66 5.91 16.30 -7.30
C TYR A 66 6.44 15.43 -6.16
N LEU A 67 6.85 16.05 -5.05
CA LEU A 67 7.37 15.30 -3.91
C LEU A 67 6.31 14.40 -3.28
N THR A 68 5.15 14.97 -2.95
CA THR A 68 4.12 14.22 -2.20
C THR A 68 3.47 13.15 -3.06
N GLY A 69 3.05 13.49 -4.29
CA GLY A 69 2.31 12.59 -5.17
C GLY A 69 3.22 11.72 -6.03
N ALA A 70 4.13 12.32 -6.79
CA ALA A 70 4.93 11.59 -7.77
C ALA A 70 6.04 10.74 -7.14
N VAL A 71 6.58 11.15 -5.98
CA VAL A 71 7.73 10.47 -5.35
C VAL A 71 7.33 9.69 -4.08
N TRP A 72 6.60 10.28 -3.13
CA TRP A 72 6.45 9.69 -1.78
C TRP A 72 5.26 8.75 -1.60
N THR A 73 4.09 9.10 -2.15
CA THR A 73 2.82 8.41 -1.87
C THR A 73 2.93 6.88 -1.95
N ALA A 74 3.36 6.33 -3.08
CA ALA A 74 3.37 4.89 -3.29
C ALA A 74 4.38 4.20 -2.36
N GLY A 75 5.58 4.77 -2.23
CA GLY A 75 6.63 4.23 -1.34
C GLY A 75 6.18 4.15 0.12
N TRP A 76 5.53 5.20 0.63
CA TRP A 76 5.01 5.22 2.00
C TRP A 76 3.82 4.28 2.18
N LEU A 77 2.89 4.21 1.23
CA LEU A 77 1.77 3.27 1.33
C LEU A 77 2.25 1.80 1.29
N GLY A 78 3.21 1.47 0.42
CA GLY A 78 3.84 0.15 0.38
C GLY A 78 4.68 -0.17 1.62
N LEU A 79 5.33 0.82 2.22
CA LEU A 79 6.02 0.65 3.50
C LEU A 79 5.06 0.23 4.62
N GLY A 80 3.83 0.76 4.64
CA GLY A 80 2.82 0.32 5.61
C GLY A 80 2.49 -1.17 5.46
N THR A 81 2.47 -1.69 4.23
CA THR A 81 2.34 -3.13 3.96
C THR A 81 3.53 -3.93 4.49
N ALA A 82 4.75 -3.41 4.36
CA ALA A 82 5.95 -4.03 4.93
C ALA A 82 5.83 -4.17 6.45
N PHE A 83 5.36 -3.12 7.15
CA PHE A 83 5.12 -3.18 8.59
C PHE A 83 3.94 -4.09 8.97
N LEU A 84 2.90 -4.16 8.16
CA LEU A 84 1.76 -5.06 8.40
C LEU A 84 2.18 -6.53 8.32
N LEU A 85 2.98 -6.87 7.30
CA LEU A 85 3.38 -8.24 6.98
C LEU A 85 4.79 -8.58 7.50
N GLY A 86 5.35 -7.73 8.37
CA GLY A 86 6.72 -7.82 8.90
C GLY A 86 7.07 -9.16 9.55
N ARG A 87 6.07 -9.83 10.13
CA ARG A 87 6.24 -11.12 10.83
C ARG A 87 6.00 -12.33 9.93
N THR A 88 5.89 -12.12 8.62
CA THR A 88 5.59 -13.17 7.64
C THR A 88 6.75 -13.31 6.64
N ARG A 89 6.69 -14.36 5.82
CA ARG A 89 7.64 -14.57 4.71
C ARG A 89 7.49 -13.55 3.56
N PHE A 90 6.61 -12.56 3.71
CA PHE A 90 6.42 -11.49 2.73
C PHE A 90 7.68 -10.66 2.45
N GLY A 91 8.65 -10.65 3.38
CA GLY A 91 9.93 -9.97 3.15
C GLY A 91 10.66 -10.44 1.88
N TYR A 92 10.50 -11.69 1.43
CA TYR A 92 11.03 -12.14 0.14
C TYR A 92 10.34 -11.46 -1.04
N ALA A 93 9.01 -11.35 -1.01
CA ALA A 93 8.27 -10.64 -2.05
C ALA A 93 8.66 -9.16 -2.07
N PHE A 94 8.81 -8.54 -0.89
CA PHE A 94 9.28 -7.15 -0.79
C PHE A 94 10.70 -6.97 -1.34
N ALA A 95 11.62 -7.89 -1.05
CA ALA A 95 12.98 -7.88 -1.62
C ALA A 95 12.96 -7.94 -3.15
N VAL A 96 12.10 -8.78 -3.74
CA VAL A 96 11.91 -8.84 -5.19
C VAL A 96 11.35 -7.51 -5.72
N CYS A 97 10.34 -6.92 -5.07
CA CYS A 97 9.80 -5.61 -5.46
C CYS A 97 10.90 -4.54 -5.49
N LEU A 98 11.74 -4.51 -4.47
CA LEU A 98 12.83 -3.54 -4.34
C LEU A 98 13.92 -3.76 -5.40
N PHE A 99 14.29 -5.02 -5.66
CA PHE A 99 15.23 -5.36 -6.72
C PHE A 99 14.70 -4.92 -8.10
N LEU A 100 13.43 -5.24 -8.40
CA LEU A 100 12.78 -4.82 -9.64
C LEU A 100 12.69 -3.30 -9.76
N ALA A 101 12.45 -2.59 -8.66
CA ALA A 101 12.47 -1.13 -8.65
C ALA A 101 13.85 -0.58 -8.98
N GLY A 102 14.92 -1.12 -8.36
CA GLY A 102 16.29 -0.79 -8.72
C GLY A 102 16.60 -1.06 -10.19
N LEU A 103 16.16 -2.22 -10.70
CA LEU A 103 16.36 -2.62 -12.10
C LEU A 103 15.65 -1.67 -13.06
N PHE A 104 14.37 -1.36 -12.84
CA PHE A 104 13.65 -0.42 -13.70
C PHE A 104 14.25 0.98 -13.64
N THR A 105 14.62 1.46 -12.45
CA THR A 105 15.33 2.74 -12.30
C THR A 105 16.65 2.76 -13.08
N PHE A 106 17.39 1.65 -13.11
CA PHE A 106 18.60 1.53 -13.92
C PHE A 106 18.31 1.50 -15.43
N LEU A 107 17.23 0.85 -15.86
CA LEU A 107 16.88 0.73 -17.27
C LEU A 107 16.23 2.00 -17.84
N THR A 108 15.60 2.83 -17.01
CA THR A 108 14.88 4.04 -17.45
C THR A 108 15.75 5.00 -18.28
N PRO A 109 16.96 5.40 -17.86
CA PRO A 109 17.83 6.26 -18.68
C PRO A 109 18.28 5.62 -19.99
N ARG A 110 18.37 4.28 -20.05
CA ARG A 110 18.73 3.56 -21.29
C ARG A 110 17.59 3.58 -22.30
N ARG A 111 16.35 3.57 -21.80
CA ARG A 111 15.15 3.66 -22.62
C ARG A 111 14.85 5.10 -23.07
N PHE A 112 15.25 6.10 -22.27
CA PHE A 112 15.00 7.53 -22.50
C PHE A 112 16.29 8.37 -22.32
N PRO A 113 17.31 8.19 -23.18
CA PRO A 113 18.64 8.77 -22.95
C PRO A 113 18.65 10.31 -22.95
N GLY A 114 17.83 10.95 -23.80
CA GLY A 114 17.75 12.41 -23.86
C GLY A 114 17.10 13.03 -22.61
N GLU A 115 16.21 12.29 -21.94
CA GLU A 115 15.53 12.80 -20.74
C GLU A 115 16.42 12.72 -19.51
N TYR A 116 17.32 11.75 -19.40
CA TYR A 116 18.10 11.48 -18.18
C TYR A 116 19.61 11.72 -18.36
N ALA A 117 19.99 12.56 -19.32
CA ALA A 117 21.40 12.83 -19.64
C ALA A 117 22.20 13.39 -18.45
N ASP A 118 21.53 14.11 -17.55
CA ASP A 118 22.10 14.72 -16.34
C ASP A 118 22.14 13.78 -15.12
N ALA A 119 21.60 12.55 -15.24
CA ALA A 119 21.53 11.60 -14.13
C ALA A 119 22.88 10.97 -13.76
N GLY A 120 23.90 11.08 -14.62
CA GLY A 120 25.26 10.59 -14.33
C GLY A 120 25.30 9.14 -13.82
N THR A 121 25.97 8.92 -12.68
CA THR A 121 26.10 7.60 -12.03
C THR A 121 24.93 7.24 -11.11
N THR A 122 23.97 8.15 -10.89
CA THR A 122 22.82 7.93 -9.99
C THR A 122 22.02 6.65 -10.28
N PRO A 123 21.71 6.27 -11.54
CA PRO A 123 20.97 5.04 -11.81
C PRO A 123 21.69 3.78 -11.33
N VAL A 124 23.02 3.77 -11.43
CA VAL A 124 23.87 2.66 -10.98
C VAL A 124 23.87 2.58 -9.46
N LEU A 125 24.02 3.73 -8.78
CA LEU A 125 24.00 3.80 -7.32
C LEU A 125 22.66 3.34 -6.75
N TYR A 126 21.54 3.76 -7.36
CA TYR A 126 20.21 3.32 -6.95
C TYR A 126 20.02 1.81 -7.14
N PHE A 127 20.51 1.24 -8.26
CA PHE A 127 20.44 -0.20 -8.48
C PHE A 127 21.25 -1.01 -7.48
N ILE A 128 22.51 -0.61 -7.24
CA ILE A 128 23.39 -1.29 -6.28
C ILE A 128 22.79 -1.18 -4.87
N GLY A 129 22.34 0.01 -4.46
CA GLY A 129 21.69 0.22 -3.17
C GLY A 129 20.43 -0.64 -3.01
N ALA A 130 19.59 -0.72 -4.04
CA ALA A 130 18.41 -1.58 -4.07
C ALA A 130 18.79 -3.06 -3.91
N GLY A 131 19.80 -3.52 -4.65
CA GLY A 131 20.26 -4.91 -4.64
C GLY A 131 20.82 -5.32 -3.28
N ILE A 132 21.67 -4.48 -2.68
CA ILE A 132 22.21 -4.72 -1.33
C ILE A 132 21.09 -4.77 -0.30
N LEU A 133 20.15 -3.82 -0.34
CA LEU A 133 19.05 -3.78 0.61
C LEU A 133 18.06 -4.94 0.39
N ALA A 134 17.77 -5.30 -0.85
CA ALA A 134 16.93 -6.46 -1.18
C ALA A 134 17.55 -7.76 -0.66
N LEU A 135 18.86 -7.94 -0.85
CA LEU A 135 19.60 -9.07 -0.30
C LEU A 135 19.53 -9.08 1.23
N ALA A 136 19.77 -7.95 1.88
CA ALA A 136 19.71 -7.84 3.32
C ALA A 136 18.31 -8.14 3.88
N ILE A 137 17.25 -7.64 3.24
CA ILE A 137 15.86 -7.97 3.59
C ILE A 137 15.58 -9.47 3.41
N ALA A 138 16.05 -10.07 2.32
CA ALA A 138 15.89 -11.52 2.09
C ALA A 138 16.61 -12.35 3.16
N ILE A 139 17.82 -11.95 3.56
CA ILE A 139 18.59 -12.59 4.63
C ILE A 139 17.87 -12.47 5.98
N GLU A 140 17.44 -11.26 6.36
CA GLU A 140 16.68 -11.06 7.59
C GLU A 140 15.36 -11.84 7.59
N THR A 141 14.70 -11.96 6.43
CA THR A 141 13.49 -12.77 6.28
C THR A 141 13.78 -14.26 6.42
N TYR A 142 14.92 -14.74 5.90
CA TYR A 142 15.36 -16.12 6.04
C TYR A 142 15.59 -16.51 7.49
N PHE A 143 16.26 -15.64 8.25
CA PHE A 143 16.46 -15.83 9.68
C PHE A 143 15.23 -15.51 10.54
N GLN A 144 14.08 -15.19 9.92
CA GLN A 144 12.83 -14.84 10.60
C GLN A 144 12.95 -13.66 11.57
N ASN A 145 13.89 -12.76 11.31
CA ASN A 145 14.06 -11.55 12.10
C ASN A 145 13.00 -10.51 11.75
N GLU A 146 12.44 -9.85 12.76
CA GLU A 146 11.43 -8.79 12.57
C GLU A 146 12.06 -7.41 12.22
N ARG A 147 13.36 -7.38 11.89
CA ARG A 147 14.12 -6.13 11.64
C ARG A 147 13.97 -5.61 10.21
N TRP A 148 13.69 -6.48 9.25
CA TRP A 148 13.63 -6.11 7.83
C TRP A 148 12.66 -4.95 7.49
N PRO A 149 11.49 -4.77 8.15
CA PRO A 149 10.62 -3.63 7.87
C PRO A 149 11.27 -2.30 8.27
N MET A 150 12.13 -2.31 9.30
CA MET A 150 12.88 -1.11 9.70
C MET A 150 13.96 -0.75 8.68
N MET A 151 14.57 -1.75 8.03
CA MET A 151 15.50 -1.52 6.92
C MET A 151 14.79 -0.90 5.73
N ALA A 152 13.60 -1.41 5.37
CA ALA A 152 12.74 -0.82 4.35
C ALA A 152 12.33 0.62 4.72
N ALA A 153 12.02 0.89 6.00
CA ALA A 153 11.68 2.22 6.47
C ALA A 153 12.85 3.19 6.33
N GLY A 154 14.06 2.78 6.71
CA GLY A 154 15.28 3.57 6.54
C GLY A 154 15.51 3.96 5.08
N ALA A 155 15.25 3.05 4.14
CA ALA A 155 15.38 3.33 2.72
C ALA A 155 14.31 4.30 2.18
N VAL A 156 13.04 4.12 2.55
CA VAL A 156 11.96 5.03 2.13
C VAL A 156 12.15 6.43 2.72
N ILE A 157 12.47 6.52 4.01
CA ILE A 157 12.76 7.81 4.68
C ILE A 157 14.00 8.45 4.05
N GLY A 158 15.08 7.68 3.85
CA GLY A 158 16.30 8.17 3.22
C GLY A 158 16.06 8.70 1.81
N ALA A 159 15.33 7.96 0.97
CA ALA A 159 14.95 8.39 -0.37
C ALA A 159 14.05 9.65 -0.34
N SER A 160 13.10 9.73 0.60
CA SER A 160 12.30 10.94 0.81
C SER A 160 13.18 12.14 1.18
N LEU A 161 14.12 12.00 2.11
CA LEU A 161 15.04 13.07 2.50
C LEU A 161 15.96 13.50 1.35
N VAL A 162 16.53 12.54 0.61
CA VAL A 162 17.33 12.83 -0.59
C VAL A 162 16.51 13.59 -1.62
N SER A 163 15.24 13.21 -1.85
CA SER A 163 14.37 13.93 -2.78
C SER A 163 14.10 15.38 -2.34
N VAL A 164 13.96 15.65 -1.03
CA VAL A 164 13.83 17.02 -0.51
C VAL A 164 15.09 17.81 -0.78
N VAL A 165 16.27 17.25 -0.49
CA VAL A 165 17.55 17.92 -0.72
C VAL A 165 17.72 18.26 -2.20
N LEU A 166 17.52 17.28 -3.09
CA LEU A 166 17.61 17.48 -4.54
C LEU A 166 16.59 18.52 -5.04
N MET A 167 15.37 18.50 -4.53
CA MET A 167 14.35 19.47 -4.88
C MET A 167 14.78 20.89 -4.47
N LEU A 168 15.19 21.07 -3.21
CA LEU A 168 15.61 22.38 -2.68
C LEU A 168 16.88 22.91 -3.37
N SER A 169 17.77 22.03 -3.83
CA SER A 169 18.97 22.42 -4.58
C SER A 169 18.70 22.70 -6.07
N THR A 170 17.51 22.40 -6.58
CA THR A 170 17.17 22.60 -7.99
C THR A 170 16.60 24.00 -8.18
N ALA A 171 17.24 24.82 -9.03
CA ALA A 171 16.66 26.06 -9.52
C ALA A 171 15.77 25.75 -10.74
N LEU A 172 14.48 26.12 -10.66
CA LEU A 172 13.54 25.92 -11.77
C LEU A 172 13.49 27.19 -12.62
N PRO A 173 13.72 27.11 -13.95
CA PRO A 173 13.59 28.28 -14.80
C PRO A 173 12.13 28.78 -14.80
N PRO A 174 11.89 30.09 -14.96
CA PRO A 174 10.54 30.63 -15.10
C PRO A 174 9.73 29.89 -16.18
N PRO A 175 8.46 29.52 -15.91
CA PRO A 175 7.61 29.98 -14.82
C PRO A 175 7.70 29.18 -13.51
N GLY A 176 8.69 28.29 -13.38
CA GLY A 176 8.91 27.46 -12.18
C GLY A 176 8.13 26.14 -12.16
N TYR A 177 7.48 25.78 -13.28
CA TYR A 177 6.77 24.53 -13.48
C TYR A 177 6.71 24.18 -14.97
N ALA A 178 6.49 22.91 -15.30
CA ALA A 178 6.26 22.47 -16.67
C ALA A 178 5.02 21.58 -16.75
N LEU A 179 4.23 21.81 -17.80
CA LEU A 179 3.02 21.04 -18.10
C LEU A 179 3.17 20.41 -19.48
N ASP A 180 2.58 19.24 -19.65
CA ASP A 180 2.43 18.62 -20.97
C ASP A 180 1.50 19.51 -21.84
N PRO A 181 1.93 19.90 -23.06
CA PRO A 181 1.16 20.80 -23.91
C PRO A 181 -0.21 20.27 -24.36
N ASN A 182 -0.36 18.94 -24.42
CA ASN A 182 -1.58 18.30 -24.93
C ASN A 182 -2.60 18.08 -23.81
N THR A 183 -2.12 17.75 -22.61
CA THR A 183 -2.95 17.31 -21.50
C THR A 183 -3.05 18.33 -20.37
N GLY A 184 -2.15 19.31 -20.31
CA GLY A 184 -2.07 20.30 -19.22
C GLY A 184 -1.63 19.71 -17.88
N VAL A 185 -1.22 18.44 -17.84
CA VAL A 185 -0.77 17.75 -16.63
C VAL A 185 0.68 18.10 -16.34
N PRO A 186 1.08 18.32 -15.08
CA PRO A 186 2.47 18.59 -14.73
C PRO A 186 3.41 17.46 -15.16
N VAL A 187 4.51 17.83 -15.81
CA VAL A 187 5.58 16.94 -16.25
C VAL A 187 6.87 17.28 -15.53
N ALA A 188 7.72 16.28 -15.31
CA ALA A 188 8.92 16.41 -14.50
C ALA A 188 10.15 16.97 -15.26
N THR A 189 9.97 17.50 -16.48
CA THR A 189 11.07 17.83 -17.40
C THR A 189 12.02 18.90 -16.89
N LEU A 190 11.59 19.76 -15.96
CA LEU A 190 12.43 20.78 -15.33
C LEU A 190 13.27 20.23 -14.17
N LEU A 191 12.98 19.02 -13.69
CA LEU A 191 13.64 18.44 -12.53
C LEU A 191 14.84 17.61 -12.96
N PRO A 192 15.92 17.56 -12.15
CA PRO A 192 17.11 16.80 -12.52
C PRO A 192 16.79 15.31 -12.63
N GLY A 193 17.48 14.62 -13.55
CA GLY A 193 17.32 13.19 -13.79
C GLY A 193 17.51 12.36 -12.52
N SER A 194 18.44 12.77 -11.64
CA SER A 194 18.68 12.14 -10.35
C SER A 194 17.44 12.13 -9.43
N LEU A 195 16.71 13.24 -9.37
CA LEU A 195 15.45 13.36 -8.63
C LEU A 195 14.34 12.56 -9.32
N ARG A 196 14.25 12.64 -10.65
CA ARG A 196 13.25 11.90 -11.44
C ARG A 196 13.33 10.40 -11.27
N LEU A 197 14.53 9.85 -11.07
CA LEU A 197 14.74 8.43 -10.85
C LEU A 197 14.25 7.92 -9.48
N LEU A 198 13.99 8.80 -8.52
CA LEU A 198 13.36 8.41 -7.25
C LEU A 198 11.88 8.05 -7.42
N THR A 199 11.20 8.62 -8.43
CA THR A 199 9.81 8.27 -8.76
C THR A 199 9.64 6.78 -9.10
N PRO A 200 10.29 6.21 -10.14
CA PRO A 200 10.17 4.78 -10.42
C PRO A 200 10.71 3.92 -9.27
N PHE A 201 11.76 4.37 -8.58
CA PHE A 201 12.35 3.65 -7.46
C PHE A 201 11.35 3.41 -6.31
N LEU A 202 10.68 4.47 -5.84
CA LEU A 202 9.70 4.35 -4.76
C LEU A 202 8.36 3.83 -5.25
N ASN A 203 7.91 4.21 -6.45
CA ASN A 203 6.60 3.81 -6.94
C ASN A 203 6.53 2.34 -7.33
N VAL A 204 7.56 1.78 -7.97
CA VAL A 204 7.58 0.35 -8.30
C VAL A 204 7.60 -0.49 -7.02
N THR A 205 8.49 -0.15 -6.07
CA THR A 205 8.58 -0.85 -4.79
C THR A 205 7.23 -0.78 -4.06
N GLY A 206 6.68 0.43 -3.94
CA GLY A 206 5.45 0.69 -3.22
C GLY A 206 4.21 0.04 -3.84
N ALA A 207 4.01 0.22 -5.15
CA ALA A 207 2.86 -0.32 -5.86
C ALA A 207 2.87 -1.85 -5.87
N PHE A 208 4.02 -2.47 -6.16
CA PHE A 208 4.11 -3.94 -6.11
C PHE A 208 3.95 -4.47 -4.69
N ALA A 209 4.51 -3.80 -3.68
CA ALA A 209 4.29 -4.21 -2.29
C ALA A 209 2.81 -4.12 -1.89
N LEU A 210 2.09 -3.07 -2.29
CA LEU A 210 0.64 -2.95 -2.06
C LEU A 210 -0.14 -4.06 -2.74
N VAL A 211 0.09 -4.28 -4.03
CA VAL A 211 -0.63 -5.29 -4.82
C VAL A 211 -0.33 -6.70 -4.30
N LEU A 212 0.96 -7.05 -4.16
CA LEU A 212 1.34 -8.38 -3.66
C LEU A 212 0.92 -8.59 -2.21
N GLY A 213 1.00 -7.56 -1.36
CA GLY A 213 0.57 -7.68 0.03
C GLY A 213 -0.94 -7.82 0.18
N ALA A 214 -1.70 -7.15 -0.68
CA ALA A 214 -3.14 -7.34 -0.78
C ALA A 214 -3.50 -8.76 -1.24
N LEU A 215 -2.86 -9.26 -2.30
CA LEU A 215 -3.04 -10.64 -2.79
C LEU A 215 -2.62 -11.68 -1.74
N PHE A 216 -1.49 -11.46 -1.07
CA PHE A 216 -1.00 -12.31 0.02
C PHE A 216 -2.01 -12.36 1.17
N SER A 217 -2.54 -11.20 1.58
CA SER A 217 -3.54 -11.11 2.64
C SER A 217 -4.83 -11.82 2.25
N ALA A 218 -5.31 -11.62 1.02
CA ALA A 218 -6.48 -12.33 0.50
C ALA A 218 -6.27 -13.86 0.48
N TYR A 219 -5.10 -14.32 0.01
CA TYR A 219 -4.76 -15.74 -0.04
C TYR A 219 -4.70 -16.39 1.34
N VAL A 220 -4.22 -15.66 2.35
CA VAL A 220 -4.13 -16.17 3.73
C VAL A 220 -5.51 -16.39 4.35
N PHE A 221 -6.48 -15.51 4.07
CA PHE A 221 -7.81 -15.55 4.70
C PHE A 221 -8.89 -16.29 3.88
N MET A 222 -8.64 -16.62 2.61
CA MET A 222 -9.60 -17.36 1.80
C MET A 222 -9.54 -18.88 2.02
N PRO A 223 -10.62 -19.63 1.74
CA PRO A 223 -10.62 -21.08 1.74
C PRO A 223 -9.56 -21.61 0.75
N LYS A 224 -8.67 -22.50 1.22
CA LYS A 224 -7.55 -22.98 0.41
C LYS A 224 -7.94 -24.24 -0.34
N ARG A 225 -7.80 -24.21 -1.66
CA ARG A 225 -7.83 -25.40 -2.54
C ARG A 225 -6.43 -25.63 -3.10
N ARG A 226 -5.75 -26.65 -2.59
CA ARG A 226 -4.45 -27.08 -3.13
C ARG A 226 -4.68 -28.06 -4.27
N VAL A 227 -4.27 -27.66 -5.47
CA VAL A 227 -4.30 -28.46 -6.69
C VAL A 227 -2.89 -28.95 -7.05
N LEU A 228 -1.87 -28.16 -6.72
CA LEU A 228 -0.46 -28.52 -6.88
C LEU A 228 0.23 -28.49 -5.51
N ASP A 229 0.78 -29.62 -5.10
CA ASP A 229 1.58 -29.73 -3.89
C ASP A 229 3.03 -29.28 -4.16
N TYR A 230 3.60 -28.57 -3.19
CA TYR A 230 5.01 -28.21 -3.17
C TYR A 230 5.45 -28.02 -1.70
N SER A 231 6.72 -28.28 -1.41
CA SER A 231 7.33 -27.99 -0.10
C SER A 231 8.62 -27.20 -0.24
N LEU A 232 8.76 -26.14 0.55
CA LEU A 232 9.99 -25.34 0.67
C LEU A 232 10.72 -25.63 1.98
N ASP A 233 10.61 -26.86 2.50
CA ASP A 233 11.36 -27.28 3.68
C ASP A 233 12.85 -27.37 3.37
N ALA A 234 13.66 -26.68 4.17
CA ALA A 234 15.11 -26.62 4.01
C ALA A 234 15.84 -27.93 4.36
N GLY A 235 15.14 -28.90 4.96
CA GLY A 235 15.68 -30.22 5.28
C GLY A 235 15.58 -31.25 4.15
N GLN A 236 15.08 -30.86 2.97
CA GLN A 236 14.93 -31.74 1.81
C GLN A 236 16.25 -31.95 1.06
N SER A 237 16.31 -33.00 0.22
CA SER A 237 17.45 -33.19 -0.69
C SER A 237 17.59 -31.98 -1.64
N GLY A 238 18.82 -31.63 -2.02
CA GLY A 238 19.10 -30.44 -2.85
C GLY A 238 18.30 -30.41 -4.16
N ASP A 239 18.23 -31.55 -4.86
CA ASP A 239 17.50 -31.66 -6.12
C ASP A 239 15.98 -31.50 -5.92
N SER A 240 15.44 -32.09 -4.85
CA SER A 240 14.02 -31.91 -4.49
C SER A 240 13.71 -30.48 -4.09
N PHE A 241 14.61 -29.82 -3.37
CA PHE A 241 14.44 -28.41 -2.99
C PHE A 241 14.48 -27.51 -4.23
N LEU A 242 15.44 -27.72 -5.15
CA LEU A 242 15.54 -26.95 -6.39
C LEU A 242 14.31 -27.15 -7.30
N PHE A 243 13.84 -28.39 -7.43
CA PHE A 243 12.61 -28.67 -8.17
C PHE A 243 11.38 -27.99 -7.53
N ASN A 244 11.22 -28.10 -6.21
CA ASN A 244 10.15 -27.44 -5.49
C ASN A 244 10.23 -25.90 -5.60
N LEU A 245 11.43 -25.34 -5.56
CA LEU A 245 11.67 -23.91 -5.74
C LEU A 245 11.27 -23.46 -7.15
N PHE A 246 11.57 -24.27 -8.16
CA PHE A 246 11.20 -23.98 -9.56
C PHE A 246 9.68 -24.07 -9.79
N ILE A 247 9.00 -25.07 -9.22
CA ILE A 247 7.55 -25.24 -9.38
C ILE A 247 6.73 -24.33 -8.46
N ALA A 248 7.31 -23.83 -7.35
CA ALA A 248 6.60 -23.03 -6.37
C ALA A 248 5.84 -21.82 -6.96
N PRO A 249 6.39 -21.00 -7.87
CA PRO A 249 5.64 -19.90 -8.49
C PRO A 249 4.40 -20.38 -9.25
N ILE A 250 4.51 -21.51 -9.96
CA ILE A 250 3.40 -22.12 -10.71
C ILE A 250 2.37 -22.69 -9.74
N ALA A 251 2.81 -23.44 -8.73
CA ALA A 251 1.95 -24.04 -7.73
C ALA A 251 1.19 -22.99 -6.90
N ILE A 252 1.87 -21.92 -6.47
CA ILE A 252 1.25 -20.80 -5.76
C ILE A 252 0.16 -20.17 -6.63
N THR A 253 0.47 -19.87 -7.89
CA THR A 253 -0.49 -19.27 -8.83
C THR A 253 -1.69 -20.18 -9.09
N ALA A 254 -1.45 -21.46 -9.38
CA ALA A 254 -2.51 -22.43 -9.64
C ALA A 254 -3.40 -22.64 -8.40
N ASN A 255 -2.81 -22.77 -7.21
CA ASN A 255 -3.54 -22.92 -5.95
C ASN A 255 -4.34 -21.65 -5.61
N PHE A 256 -3.78 -20.47 -5.88
CA PHE A 256 -4.50 -19.20 -5.73
C PHE A 256 -5.74 -19.17 -6.62
N LEU A 257 -5.57 -19.40 -7.93
CA LEU A 257 -6.66 -19.38 -8.91
C LEU A 257 -7.74 -20.44 -8.61
N ALA A 258 -7.34 -21.64 -8.22
CA ALA A 258 -8.26 -22.72 -7.88
C ALA A 258 -9.11 -22.44 -6.63
N SER A 259 -8.62 -21.56 -5.75
CA SER A 259 -9.30 -21.17 -4.52
C SER A 259 -10.30 -20.01 -4.72
N LEU A 260 -10.15 -19.23 -5.79
CA LEU A 260 -11.00 -18.06 -6.06
C LEU A 260 -12.50 -18.40 -6.18
N PRO A 261 -12.95 -19.45 -6.91
CA PRO A 261 -14.38 -19.73 -7.05
C PRO A 261 -15.06 -20.02 -5.71
N GLY A 262 -14.38 -20.78 -4.83
CA GLY A 262 -14.86 -21.05 -3.48
C GLY A 262 -14.93 -19.78 -2.63
N ALA A 263 -13.89 -18.95 -2.68
CA ALA A 263 -13.85 -17.68 -1.99
C ALA A 263 -14.98 -16.72 -2.45
N VAL A 264 -15.22 -16.60 -3.76
CA VAL A 264 -16.31 -15.78 -4.31
C VAL A 264 -17.67 -16.32 -3.87
N ALA A 265 -17.87 -17.64 -3.94
CA ALA A 265 -19.13 -18.24 -3.57
C ALA A 265 -19.42 -18.09 -2.06
N ASP A 266 -18.40 -18.14 -1.20
CA ASP A 266 -18.54 -17.89 0.24
C ASP A 266 -18.71 -16.40 0.57
N LEU A 267 -18.12 -15.50 -0.23
CA LEU A 267 -18.34 -14.06 -0.14
C LEU A 267 -19.79 -13.70 -0.46
N VAL A 268 -20.33 -14.20 -1.58
CA VAL A 268 -21.72 -13.95 -2.00
C VAL A 268 -22.72 -14.51 -1.00
N ARG A 269 -22.40 -15.65 -0.36
CA ARG A 269 -23.24 -16.27 0.67
C ARG A 269 -23.09 -15.64 2.05
N GLY A 270 -22.25 -14.62 2.22
CA GLY A 270 -22.01 -13.97 3.52
C GLY A 270 -21.36 -14.89 4.57
N ARG A 271 -20.69 -15.97 4.13
CA ARG A 271 -20.07 -16.97 5.02
C ARG A 271 -18.63 -16.64 5.41
N LEU A 272 -17.99 -15.74 4.68
CA LEU A 272 -16.63 -15.30 4.99
C LEU A 272 -16.62 -14.36 6.19
N HIS A 273 -15.64 -14.55 7.07
CA HIS A 273 -15.32 -13.59 8.12
C HIS A 273 -15.17 -12.19 7.51
N SER A 274 -15.76 -11.18 8.15
CA SER A 274 -15.82 -9.77 7.70
C SER A 274 -14.46 -9.12 7.35
N ARG A 275 -13.35 -9.77 7.68
CA ARG A 275 -11.99 -9.37 7.28
C ARG A 275 -11.70 -9.56 5.78
N VAL A 276 -12.33 -10.53 5.11
CA VAL A 276 -12.07 -10.80 3.68
C VAL A 276 -12.66 -9.71 2.77
N PRO A 277 -13.93 -9.29 2.91
CA PRO A 277 -14.46 -8.15 2.16
C PRO A 277 -13.64 -6.87 2.33
N ALA A 278 -13.24 -6.54 3.57
CA ALA A 278 -12.39 -5.38 3.85
C ALA A 278 -11.04 -5.43 3.12
N THR A 279 -10.40 -6.60 3.14
CA THR A 279 -9.10 -6.82 2.47
C THR A 279 -9.24 -6.72 0.95
N LEU A 280 -10.34 -7.23 0.37
CA LEU A 280 -10.63 -7.11 -1.06
C LEU A 280 -10.90 -5.66 -1.47
N LEU A 281 -11.66 -4.89 -0.69
CA LEU A 281 -11.89 -3.47 -0.96
C LEU A 281 -10.58 -2.67 -0.92
N LEU A 282 -9.72 -2.95 0.07
CA LEU A 282 -8.38 -2.35 0.13
C LEU A 282 -7.52 -2.74 -1.07
N ALA A 283 -7.56 -4.01 -1.49
CA ALA A 283 -6.84 -4.53 -2.64
C ALA A 283 -7.25 -3.83 -3.94
N VAL A 284 -8.55 -3.80 -4.21
CA VAL A 284 -9.11 -3.18 -5.41
C VAL A 284 -8.85 -1.67 -5.40
N GLY A 285 -9.05 -1.01 -4.24
CA GLY A 285 -8.78 0.41 -4.08
C GLY A 285 -7.33 0.80 -4.33
N ALA A 286 -6.35 -0.04 -3.94
CA ALA A 286 -4.94 0.17 -4.25
C ALA A 286 -4.60 -0.14 -5.73
N PHE A 287 -5.31 -1.08 -6.35
CA PHE A 287 -5.05 -1.51 -7.73
C PHE A 287 -5.56 -0.51 -8.78
N ILE A 288 -6.74 0.07 -8.59
CA ILE A 288 -7.39 0.96 -9.57
C ILE A 288 -6.47 2.12 -9.99
N PRO A 289 -5.88 2.92 -9.08
CA PRO A 289 -5.01 4.04 -9.47
C PRO A 289 -3.77 3.59 -10.26
N THR A 290 -3.27 2.39 -10.00
CA THR A 290 -2.10 1.82 -10.71
C THR A 290 -2.45 1.50 -12.17
N VAL A 291 -3.65 0.95 -12.41
CA VAL A 291 -4.15 0.68 -13.78
C VAL A 291 -4.46 1.98 -14.50
N THR A 292 -5.12 2.93 -13.84
CA THR A 292 -5.49 4.19 -14.49
C THR A 292 -4.30 5.11 -14.72
N ASP A 293 -3.21 5.01 -13.94
CA ASP A 293 -1.93 5.68 -14.26
C ASP A 293 -1.34 5.18 -15.58
N SER A 294 -1.46 3.86 -15.84
CA SER A 294 -1.01 3.29 -17.12
C SER A 294 -1.86 3.82 -18.29
N LEU A 295 -3.16 4.02 -18.07
CA LEU A 295 -4.08 4.62 -19.06
C LEU A 295 -3.83 6.12 -19.28
N ASN A 296 -3.38 6.85 -18.26
CA ASN A 296 -2.97 8.25 -18.36
C ASN A 296 -1.87 8.44 -19.43
N ARG A 297 -0.97 7.46 -19.57
CA ARG A 297 0.11 7.47 -20.57
C ARG A 297 -0.38 7.32 -22.01
N PHE A 298 -1.63 6.91 -22.21
CA PHE A 298 -2.31 6.89 -23.51
C PHE A 298 -3.17 8.15 -23.75
N GLY A 299 -3.00 9.20 -22.93
CA GLY A 299 -3.66 10.50 -23.08
C GLY A 299 -5.02 10.63 -22.37
N SER A 300 -5.46 9.61 -21.62
CA SER A 300 -6.74 9.67 -20.89
C SER A 300 -6.56 10.16 -19.45
N THR A 301 -6.48 11.49 -19.29
CA THR A 301 -6.30 12.14 -17.99
C THR A 301 -7.55 12.07 -17.10
N GLU A 302 -8.75 12.08 -17.69
CA GLU A 302 -10.00 12.01 -16.93
C GLU A 302 -10.18 10.66 -16.24
N LEU A 303 -9.88 9.56 -16.94
CA LEU A 303 -9.94 8.21 -16.36
C LEU A 303 -8.93 8.06 -15.22
N PHE A 304 -7.78 8.72 -15.31
CA PHE A 304 -6.81 8.75 -14.22
C PHE A 304 -7.36 9.43 -12.98
N GLN A 305 -8.00 10.59 -13.13
CA GLN A 305 -8.60 11.33 -12.01
C GLN A 305 -9.77 10.57 -11.36
N VAL A 306 -10.64 9.97 -12.18
CA VAL A 306 -11.72 9.11 -11.69
C VAL A 306 -11.16 7.87 -10.96
N GLY A 307 -10.11 7.26 -11.50
CA GLY A 307 -9.43 6.13 -10.88
C GLY A 307 -8.82 6.46 -9.52
N LYS A 308 -8.18 7.63 -9.37
CA LYS A 308 -7.67 8.11 -8.08
C LYS A 308 -8.80 8.28 -7.06
N PHE A 309 -9.90 8.92 -7.44
CA PHE A 309 -11.05 9.12 -6.55
C PHE A 309 -11.67 7.78 -6.11
N LEU A 310 -11.97 6.89 -7.08
CA LEU A 310 -12.53 5.57 -6.79
C LEU A 310 -11.58 4.73 -5.92
N GLY A 311 -10.27 4.81 -6.17
CA GLY A 311 -9.24 4.16 -5.36
C GLY A 311 -9.35 4.56 -3.89
N VAL A 312 -9.39 5.87 -3.59
CA VAL A 312 -9.53 6.36 -2.21
C VAL A 312 -10.88 5.98 -1.59
N VAL A 313 -11.98 6.05 -2.36
CA VAL A 313 -13.31 5.63 -1.88
C VAL A 313 -13.29 4.17 -1.44
N LEU A 314 -12.74 3.28 -2.26
CA LEU A 314 -12.66 1.85 -1.93
C LEU A 314 -11.69 1.56 -0.79
N LEU A 315 -10.56 2.26 -0.73
CA LEU A 315 -9.63 2.15 0.39
C LEU A 315 -10.29 2.57 1.71
N PHE A 316 -10.99 3.70 1.71
CA PHE A 316 -11.68 4.21 2.89
C PHE A 316 -12.86 3.32 3.29
N ALA A 317 -13.65 2.85 2.32
CA ALA A 317 -14.72 1.89 2.57
C ALA A 317 -14.18 0.57 3.16
N GLY A 318 -13.11 0.02 2.58
CA GLY A 318 -12.45 -1.18 3.10
C GLY A 318 -11.92 -0.99 4.53
N PHE A 319 -11.37 0.19 4.83
CA PHE A 319 -10.97 0.55 6.18
C PHE A 319 -12.15 0.65 7.16
N LEU A 320 -13.25 1.30 6.77
CA LEU A 320 -14.46 1.40 7.59
C LEU A 320 -15.06 0.03 7.88
N VAL A 321 -15.17 -0.84 6.88
CA VAL A 321 -15.62 -2.23 7.06
C VAL A 321 -14.68 -2.98 8.00
N SER A 322 -13.36 -2.76 7.88
CA SER A 322 -12.37 -3.34 8.82
C SER A 322 -12.62 -2.88 10.27
N ILE A 323 -12.98 -1.61 10.49
CA ILE A 323 -13.31 -1.07 11.81
C ILE A 323 -14.66 -1.56 12.34
N GLU A 324 -15.67 -1.75 11.49
CA GLU A 324 -16.96 -2.33 11.90
C GLU A 324 -16.77 -3.74 12.50
N VAL A 325 -15.77 -4.51 12.02
CA VAL A 325 -15.35 -5.77 12.66
C VAL A 325 -14.83 -5.55 14.10
N PHE A 326 -14.31 -4.37 14.39
CA PHE A 326 -13.84 -3.93 15.71
C PHE A 326 -14.86 -3.05 16.49
N ARG A 327 -16.15 -3.06 16.08
CA ARG A 327 -17.38 -2.70 16.85
C ARG A 327 -17.73 -1.22 17.10
N GLU A 328 -16.92 -0.22 16.69
CA GLU A 328 -17.27 1.21 16.89
C GLU A 328 -16.88 2.10 15.70
N ILE A 329 -17.86 2.72 15.04
CA ILE A 329 -17.62 3.87 14.14
C ILE A 329 -17.59 5.13 15.01
N ARG A 330 -16.46 5.83 15.02
CA ARG A 330 -16.23 7.01 15.86
C ARG A 330 -15.77 8.20 15.02
N VAL A 331 -16.16 9.41 15.41
CA VAL A 331 -15.56 10.63 14.84
C VAL A 331 -14.10 10.73 15.31
N PRO A 332 -13.10 10.88 14.41
CA PRO A 332 -11.68 10.96 14.76
C PRO A 332 -11.42 11.99 15.88
N PHE A 333 -10.53 11.65 16.82
CA PHE A 333 -10.12 12.49 17.95
C PHE A 333 -11.22 12.89 18.94
N THR A 334 -12.41 12.27 18.87
CA THR A 334 -13.51 12.49 19.83
C THR A 334 -13.82 11.22 20.62
N SER A 335 -14.67 11.34 21.65
CA SER A 335 -15.32 10.21 22.31
C SER A 335 -16.65 9.81 21.65
N ILE A 336 -17.08 10.53 20.60
CA ILE A 336 -18.42 10.41 20.01
C ILE A 336 -18.49 9.20 19.08
N VAL A 337 -19.16 8.15 19.55
CA VAL A 337 -19.43 6.92 18.78
C VAL A 337 -20.69 7.15 17.94
N LEU A 338 -20.54 7.16 16.61
CA LEU A 338 -21.64 7.29 15.65
C LEU A 338 -22.48 6.01 15.55
N ARG A 339 -21.85 4.85 15.79
CA ARG A 339 -22.52 3.54 15.80
C ARG A 339 -21.76 2.56 16.69
N GLY A 340 -22.36 2.13 17.79
CA GLY A 340 -21.84 1.09 18.69
C GLY A 340 -22.59 -0.23 18.49
N GLY A 341 -21.87 -1.33 18.28
CA GLY A 341 -22.48 -2.67 18.19
C GLY A 341 -23.14 -3.07 19.53
N ARG A 342 -24.36 -3.64 19.46
CA ARG A 342 -25.11 -4.17 20.61
C ARG A 342 -24.23 -5.13 21.41
N ARG A 343 -24.13 -4.94 22.73
CA ARG A 343 -23.54 -5.92 23.66
C ARG A 343 -24.32 -7.22 23.51
N GLU A 344 -23.71 -8.25 22.93
CA GLU A 344 -24.11 -9.61 23.28
C GLU A 344 -23.65 -9.83 24.72
N HIS A 345 -24.58 -9.67 25.66
CA HIS A 345 -24.42 -10.25 26.98
C HIS A 345 -24.28 -11.76 26.79
N PRO A 346 -23.31 -12.43 27.45
CA PRO A 346 -23.42 -13.87 27.63
C PRO A 346 -24.77 -14.09 28.30
N ALA A 347 -25.67 -14.80 27.63
CA ALA A 347 -26.94 -15.17 28.21
C ALA A 347 -26.68 -15.81 29.58
N SER A 348 -27.29 -15.25 30.62
CA SER A 348 -27.39 -15.84 31.93
C SER A 348 -28.18 -17.15 31.80
N THR A 349 -27.49 -18.25 31.49
CA THR A 349 -28.00 -19.59 31.74
C THR A 349 -27.76 -19.91 33.21
N ILE A 350 -28.58 -19.36 34.10
CA ILE A 350 -28.93 -20.03 35.35
C ILE A 350 -30.44 -19.94 35.46
N SER A 351 -31.06 -21.08 35.19
CA SER A 351 -32.47 -21.38 35.33
C SER A 351 -32.90 -21.17 36.79
N ASP A 352 -33.83 -20.26 37.01
CA ASP A 352 -34.74 -20.34 38.15
C ASP A 352 -35.59 -21.60 38.02
N ALA A 353 -35.44 -22.52 38.97
CA ALA A 353 -36.43 -23.55 39.26
C ALA A 353 -36.65 -23.59 40.79
N PRO A 354 -37.89 -23.54 41.28
CA PRO A 354 -38.18 -23.48 42.71
C PRO A 354 -38.24 -24.88 43.35
N GLY A 355 -37.57 -25.00 44.52
CA GLY A 355 -37.92 -25.82 45.69
C GLY A 355 -38.29 -27.30 45.54
N MET A 356 -37.45 -28.18 46.09
CA MET A 356 -37.91 -29.30 46.94
C MET A 356 -36.78 -29.80 47.86
N ALA A 357 -37.12 -29.97 49.14
CA ALA A 357 -36.25 -30.29 50.27
C ALA A 357 -35.98 -31.81 50.42
N ALA A 358 -34.82 -32.15 51.02
CA ALA A 358 -34.54 -33.26 51.97
C ALA A 358 -32.99 -33.43 52.04
N ALA A 359 -32.30 -33.11 53.14
CA ALA A 359 -32.15 -33.86 54.38
C ALA A 359 -31.21 -35.10 54.27
N HIS A 360 -30.30 -35.20 55.25
CA HIS A 360 -29.22 -36.18 55.49
C HIS A 360 -27.87 -35.87 54.82
N GLY A 361 -26.73 -35.88 55.51
CA GLY A 361 -26.38 -36.34 56.85
C GLY A 361 -24.88 -36.65 56.84
N ASP A 362 -24.21 -36.41 57.98
CA ASP A 362 -22.77 -36.58 58.20
C ASP A 362 -22.19 -37.90 57.66
N HIS A 363 -20.96 -37.83 57.13
CA HIS A 363 -19.78 -38.55 57.64
C HIS A 363 -18.49 -38.13 56.93
#